data_AF-A0A367M6Z6-F1
#
_entry.id   AF-A0A367M6Z6-F1
#
_cell.length_a   1.000
_cell.length_b   1.000
_cell.length_c   1.000
_cell.angle_alpha   90.00
_cell.angle_beta   90.00
_cell.angle_gamma   90.00
#
_symmetry.space_group_name_H-M   'P 1'
#
loop_
_entity.id
_entity.type
_entity.pdbx_description
1 polymer ?
#
loop_
_entity_poly.entity_id
_entity_poly.type
_entity_poly.pdbx_seq_one_letter_code
_entity_poly.pdbx_strand_id
1 'polypeptide(L)'
;MNSPQEQQQIRQQAAEWAIRLDGGDLDRSRREALDGWLAADPRHPAALALAQRTWKQLGSLAEPRTMVQTPVASAPRRAGGRRKGWRGWAAAA
;
A
#
# COMPACT_ATOMS: atom_id res chain seq x y z
N MET A 1 -36.47 8.87 -11.58
CA MET A 1 -35.65 9.09 -10.36
C MET A 1 -34.78 7.86 -10.20
N ASN A 2 -33.46 8.01 -10.15
CA ASN A 2 -32.56 6.86 -9.98
C ASN A 2 -32.67 6.31 -8.56
N SER A 3 -32.70 4.99 -8.42
CA SER A 3 -32.84 4.33 -7.14
C SER A 3 -31.52 4.45 -6.35
N PRO A 4 -31.57 4.62 -5.02
CA PRO A 4 -30.36 4.68 -4.19
C PRO A 4 -29.48 3.44 -4.35
N GLN A 5 -30.07 2.28 -4.67
CA GLN A 5 -29.35 1.04 -4.97
C GLN A 5 -28.51 1.14 -6.25
N GLU A 6 -29.04 1.69 -7.33
CA GLU A 6 -28.31 1.84 -8.61
C GLU A 6 -27.08 2.76 -8.41
N GLN A 7 -27.27 3.86 -7.68
CA GLN A 7 -26.17 4.77 -7.33
C GLN A 7 -25.11 4.09 -6.44
N GLN A 8 -25.52 3.16 -5.58
CA GLN A 8 -24.59 2.36 -4.79
C GLN A 8 -23.81 1.39 -5.68
N GLN A 9 -24.47 0.70 -6.61
CA GLN A 9 -23.82 -0.21 -7.56
C GLN A 9 -22.79 0.49 -8.44
N ILE A 10 -23.11 1.68 -8.95
CA ILE A 10 -22.17 2.50 -9.74
C ILE A 10 -20.93 2.87 -8.90
N ARG A 11 -21.13 3.28 -7.64
CA ARG A 11 -20.03 3.62 -6.72
C ARG A 11 -19.15 2.41 -6.39
N GLN A 12 -19.74 1.23 -6.23
CA GLN A 12 -18.97 0.00 -5.99
C GLN A 12 -18.11 -0.38 -7.19
N GLN A 13 -18.68 -0.39 -8.40
CA GLN A 13 -17.94 -0.67 -9.63
C GLN A 13 -16.81 0.34 -9.83
N ALA A 14 -17.06 1.62 -9.56
CA ALA A 14 -16.05 2.67 -9.61
C ALA A 14 -14.88 2.41 -8.63
N ALA A 15 -15.17 1.95 -7.42
CA ALA A 15 -14.15 1.60 -6.43
C ALA A 15 -13.32 0.39 -6.87
N GLU A 16 -13.95 -0.65 -7.42
CA GLU A 16 -13.23 -1.80 -7.97
C GLU A 16 -12.29 -1.39 -9.11
N TRP A 17 -12.76 -0.52 -10.01
CA TRP A 17 -11.93 0.03 -11.07
C TRP A 17 -10.76 0.83 -10.52
N ALA A 18 -10.97 1.68 -9.50
CA ALA A 18 -9.90 2.45 -8.88
C ALA A 18 -8.77 1.55 -8.31
N ILE A 19 -9.12 0.44 -7.67
CA ILE A 19 -8.14 -0.53 -7.15
C ILE A 19 -7.40 -1.23 -8.30
N ARG A 20 -8.13 -1.65 -9.35
CA ARG A 20 -7.54 -2.29 -10.54
C ARG A 20 -6.60 -1.36 -11.32
N LEU A 21 -6.84 -0.05 -11.28
CA LEU A 21 -5.98 0.97 -11.91
C LEU A 21 -4.70 1.23 -11.10
N ASP A 22 -4.77 1.09 -9.78
CA ASP A 22 -3.66 1.33 -8.86
C ASP A 22 -2.66 0.16 -8.82
N GLY A 23 -3.13 -1.08 -9.01
CA GLY A 23 -2.33 -2.31 -8.95
C GLY A 23 -1.32 -2.56 -10.08
N GLY A 24 -0.97 -1.57 -10.90
CA GLY A 24 0.02 -1.70 -11.99
C GLY A 24 -0.56 -2.09 -13.36
N ASP A 25 0.34 -2.33 -14.32
CA ASP A 25 0.15 -2.14 -15.77
C ASP A 25 -1.26 -2.47 -16.32
N LEU A 26 -1.90 -1.45 -16.86
CA LEU A 26 -3.19 -1.56 -17.52
C LEU A 26 -2.98 -2.13 -18.91
N ASP A 27 -3.13 -3.46 -18.99
CA ASP A 27 -3.26 -4.17 -20.25
C ASP A 27 -4.32 -3.53 -21.15
N ARG A 28 -4.10 -3.63 -22.46
CA ARG A 28 -4.98 -3.06 -23.49
C ARG A 28 -6.44 -3.47 -23.28
N SER A 29 -6.68 -4.75 -22.99
CA SER A 29 -8.01 -5.30 -22.74
C SER A 29 -8.69 -4.69 -21.51
N ARG A 30 -7.92 -4.35 -20.46
CA ARG A 30 -8.46 -3.70 -19.26
C ARG A 30 -8.84 -2.26 -19.54
N ARG A 31 -8.09 -1.58 -20.41
CA ARG A 31 -8.36 -0.21 -20.85
C ARG A 31 -9.60 -0.14 -21.75
N GLU A 32 -9.79 -1.11 -22.64
CA GLU A 32 -11.01 -1.25 -23.46
C GLU A 32 -12.25 -1.56 -22.61
N ALA A 33 -12.13 -2.44 -21.62
CA ALA A 33 -13.23 -2.74 -20.70
C ALA A 33 -13.61 -1.53 -19.83
N LEU A 34 -12.63 -0.71 -19.44
CA LEU A 34 -12.89 0.55 -18.73
C LEU A 34 -13.61 1.55 -19.64
N ASP A 35 -13.15 1.72 -20.88
CA ASP A 35 -13.77 2.63 -21.84
C ASP A 35 -15.23 2.24 -22.13
N GLY A 36 -15.48 0.95 -22.36
CA GLY A 36 -16.84 0.43 -22.52
C GLY A 36 -17.72 0.65 -21.29
N TRP A 37 -17.15 0.50 -20.09
CA TRP A 37 -17.87 0.82 -18.85
C TRP A 37 -18.16 2.32 -18.74
N LEU A 38 -17.20 3.20 -19.02
CA LEU A 38 -17.40 4.66 -18.98
C LEU A 38 -18.44 5.15 -20.00
N ALA A 39 -18.49 4.52 -21.18
CA ALA A 39 -19.46 4.83 -22.22
C ALA A 39 -20.88 4.33 -21.90
N ALA A 40 -21.02 3.31 -21.03
CA ALA A 40 -22.30 2.71 -20.71
C ALA A 40 -23.24 3.62 -19.89
N ASP A 41 -22.69 4.51 -19.04
CA ASP A 41 -23.49 5.47 -18.28
C ASP A 41 -22.70 6.77 -18.02
N PRO A 42 -23.28 7.95 -18.29
CA PRO A 42 -22.63 9.24 -18.07
C PRO A 42 -22.26 9.53 -16.60
N ARG A 43 -22.76 8.76 -15.63
CA ARG A 43 -22.45 8.87 -14.20
C ARG A 43 -21.19 8.10 -13.82
N HIS A 44 -20.78 7.10 -14.61
CA HIS A 44 -19.61 6.27 -14.37
C HIS A 44 -18.29 7.08 -14.26
N PRO A 45 -18.01 8.07 -15.15
CA PRO A 45 -16.80 8.89 -15.04
C PRO A 45 -16.70 9.65 -13.72
N ALA A 46 -17.82 10.24 -13.26
CA ALA A 46 -17.86 11.01 -12.01
C ALA A 46 -17.63 10.11 -10.78
N ALA A 47 -18.25 8.93 -10.76
CA ALA A 47 -18.07 7.96 -9.69
C ALA A 47 -16.62 7.43 -9.63
N LEU A 48 -16.03 7.14 -10.80
CA LEU A 48 -14.65 6.68 -10.90
C LEU A 48 -13.64 7.76 -10.45
N ALA A 49 -13.86 9.01 -10.83
CA ALA A 49 -13.02 10.12 -10.38
C ALA A 49 -13.02 10.26 -8.85
N LEU A 50 -14.20 10.12 -8.22
CA LEU A 50 -14.31 10.13 -6.76
C LEU A 50 -13.54 8.97 -6.13
N ALA A 51 -13.75 7.75 -6.62
CA ALA A 51 -13.09 6.55 -6.10
C ALA A 51 -11.55 6.63 -6.22
N GLN A 52 -11.04 7.07 -7.37
CA GLN A 52 -9.60 7.28 -7.58
C GLN A 52 -9.02 8.34 -6.65
N ARG A 53 -9.74 9.44 -6.39
CA ARG A 53 -9.28 10.47 -5.44
C ARG A 53 -9.17 9.90 -4.03
N THR A 54 -10.20 9.17 -3.59
CA THR A 54 -10.18 8.49 -2.29
C THR A 54 -9.00 7.52 -2.19
N TRP A 55 -8.75 6.73 -3.23
CA TRP A 55 -7.68 5.75 -3.23
C TRP A 55 -6.29 6.39 -3.28
N LYS A 56 -6.09 7.45 -4.07
CA LYS A 56 -4.85 8.25 -4.04
C LYS A 56 -4.60 8.90 -2.68
N GLN A 57 -5.64 9.40 -2.01
CA GLN A 57 -5.50 9.96 -0.66
C GLN A 57 -5.05 8.89 0.34
N LEU A 58 -5.59 7.67 0.24
CA LEU A 58 -5.18 6.54 1.07
C LEU A 58 -3.76 6.05 0.75
N GLY A 59 -3.40 5.95 -0.53
CA GLY A 59 -2.03 5.62 -0.96
C GLY A 59 -0.99 6.65 -0.50
N SER A 60 -1.35 7.95 -0.51
CA SER A 60 -0.47 9.01 0.00
C SER A 60 -0.18 8.91 1.51
N LEU A 61 -1.06 8.26 2.28
CA LEU A 61 -0.81 7.96 3.69
C LEU A 61 0.10 6.74 3.88
N ALA A 62 0.12 5.83 2.90
CA ALA A 62 0.90 4.59 2.93
C ALA A 62 2.35 4.79 2.45
N GLU A 63 2.67 5.92 1.81
CA GLU A 63 4.05 6.28 1.46
C GLU A 63 4.91 6.22 2.73
N PRO A 64 5.89 5.29 2.82
CA PRO A 64 6.79 5.25 3.94
C PRO A 64 7.60 6.53 3.86
N ARG A 65 7.23 7.52 4.68
CA ARG A 65 8.07 8.69 4.94
C ARG A 65 9.45 8.12 5.17
N THR A 66 10.34 8.35 4.21
CA THR A 66 11.70 7.81 4.23
C THR A 66 12.26 8.23 5.58
N MET A 67 12.29 7.28 6.52
CA MET A 67 12.95 7.50 7.79
C MET A 67 14.40 7.57 7.37
N VAL A 68 14.90 8.80 7.23
CA VAL A 68 16.31 9.07 7.00
C VAL A 68 16.99 8.39 8.18
N GLN A 69 17.56 7.21 7.93
CA GLN A 69 18.34 6.52 8.93
C GLN A 69 19.57 7.39 9.12
N THR A 70 19.53 8.27 10.12
CA THR A 70 20.71 8.98 10.59
C THR A 70 21.75 7.90 10.88
N PRO A 71 22.88 7.86 10.15
CA PRO A 71 23.87 6.83 10.38
C PRO A 71 24.39 7.02 11.80
N VAL A 72 24.07 6.07 12.68
CA VAL A 72 24.69 6.02 14.01
C VAL A 72 26.17 5.75 13.78
N ALA A 73 27.00 6.75 14.04
CA ALA A 73 28.44 6.62 13.92
C ALA A 73 28.87 5.41 14.75
N SER A 74 29.38 4.38 14.07
CA SER A 74 29.85 3.16 14.71
C SER A 74 31.05 3.50 15.57
N ALA A 75 30.86 3.59 16.89
CA ALA A 75 31.95 3.80 17.83
C ALA A 75 32.99 2.66 17.66
N PRO A 76 34.29 2.96 17.60
CA PRO A 76 35.31 1.94 17.42
C PRO A 76 35.31 1.00 18.64
N ARG A 77 35.04 -0.28 18.39
CA ARG A 77 35.17 -1.34 19.38
C ARG A 77 36.62 -1.37 19.83
N ARG A 78 36.88 -0.91 21.06
CA ARG A 78 38.20 -1.02 21.68
C ARG A 78 38.57 -2.50 21.77
N ALA A 79 39.52 -2.91 20.94
CA ALA A 79 40.27 -4.14 21.12
C ALA A 79 41.04 -4.02 22.43
N GLY A 80 40.67 -4.81 23.44
CA GLY A 80 41.41 -4.81 24.70
C GLY A 80 40.91 -5.86 25.67
N GLY A 81 41.74 -6.88 25.93
CA GLY A 81 41.81 -7.48 27.26
C GLY A 81 41.44 -8.97 27.39
N ARG A 82 42.46 -9.81 27.16
CA ARG A 82 42.72 -11.15 27.70
C ARG A 82 41.63 -11.91 28.53
N ARG A 83 41.32 -13.11 28.01
CA ARG A 83 41.38 -14.46 28.63
C ARG A 83 41.43 -14.59 30.17
N LYS A 84 40.35 -15.14 30.77
CA LYS A 84 40.31 -16.14 31.88
C LYS A 84 38.83 -16.42 32.18
N GLY A 85 38.26 -17.60 32.37
CA GLY A 85 38.70 -18.98 32.30
C GLY A 85 37.43 -19.84 32.47
N TRP A 86 37.15 -20.72 31.51
CA TRP A 86 36.14 -21.76 31.69
C TRP A 86 36.70 -22.83 32.63
N ARG A 87 36.17 -22.84 33.85
CA ARG A 87 36.13 -23.94 34.83
C ARG A 87 34.69 -23.87 35.32
N GLY A 88 33.82 -24.84 35.12
CA GLY A 88 33.99 -26.25 35.45
C GLY A 88 32.88 -26.59 36.45
N TRP A 89 32.08 -27.58 36.07
CA TRP A 89 31.01 -28.33 36.75
C TRP A 89 30.81 -28.18 38.28
N ALA A 90 29.55 -28.11 38.75
CA ALA A 90 28.91 -29.06 39.69
C ALA A 90 27.67 -28.52 40.46
N ALA A 91 26.57 -29.29 40.36
CA ALA A 91 25.67 -29.82 41.41
C ALA A 91 24.80 -28.94 42.35
N ALA A 92 23.51 -29.35 42.38
CA ALA A 92 22.59 -29.54 43.52
C ALA A 92 21.99 -28.35 44.29
N ALA A 93 20.65 -28.25 44.25
CA ALA A 93 19.74 -28.48 45.39
C ALA A 93 18.28 -28.53 44.89
#